data_AF-A0AAJ1UVA6-F1
#
_entry.id   AF-A0AAJ1UVA6-F1
#
_cell.length_a   1.000
_cell.length_b   1.000
_cell.length_c   1.000
_cell.angle_alpha   90.00
_cell.angle_beta   90.00
_cell.angle_gamma   90.00
#
_symmetry.space_group_name_H-M   'P 1'
#
loop_
_entity.id
_entity.type
_entity.pdbx_description
1 polymer ?
#
loop_
_entity_poly.entity_id
_entity_poly.type
_entity_poly.pdbx_seq_one_letter_code
_entity_poly.pdbx_strand_id
1 'polypeptide(L)'
;MKKLLIFDYDGVIVDSLDMMVKVVNKLCRSCNFKHNLSKEEVAALFDVNFFEGMKKLGIDKKEVKKYSHAAMDFLKENGLEPYVEEIIGIEKEASKVKKVEYCKRKYNVENEFIFYIGDTRGDMIEGKKGKIKTVAVTWGYYDRRKLEKENPDFIVDSPNNLLNLFL
;
A
#
# COMPACT_ATOMS: atom_id res chain seq x y z
N MET A 1 -2.70 -23.21 -12.16
CA MET A 1 -3.79 -22.32 -11.69
C MET A 1 -3.32 -20.88 -11.76
N LYS A 2 -4.21 -19.93 -12.05
CA LYS A 2 -3.85 -18.50 -12.16
C LYS A 2 -3.70 -17.90 -10.77
N LYS A 3 -2.52 -17.32 -10.47
CA LYS A 3 -2.28 -16.55 -9.25
C LYS A 3 -2.63 -15.08 -9.53
N LEU A 4 -3.19 -14.39 -8.54
CA LEU A 4 -3.43 -12.95 -8.59
C LEU A 4 -2.52 -12.26 -7.56
N LEU A 5 -1.65 -11.38 -8.04
CA LEU A 5 -0.74 -10.60 -7.20
C LEU A 5 -1.26 -9.17 -7.10
N ILE A 6 -1.49 -8.70 -5.89
CA ILE A 6 -1.95 -7.34 -5.60
C ILE A 6 -0.83 -6.65 -4.83
N PHE A 7 -0.25 -5.61 -5.42
CA PHE A 7 0.82 -4.83 -4.79
C PHE A 7 0.24 -3.57 -4.17
N ASP A 8 0.65 -3.23 -2.96
CA ASP A 8 0.54 -1.85 -2.50
C ASP A 8 1.48 -0.95 -3.31
N TYR A 9 1.26 0.35 -3.28
CA TYR A 9 2.02 1.29 -4.10
C TYR A 9 3.20 1.91 -3.32
N ASP A 10 2.88 2.72 -2.32
CA ASP A 10 3.87 3.35 -1.43
C ASP A 10 4.59 2.27 -0.60
N GLY A 11 5.91 2.37 -0.47
CA GLY A 11 6.73 1.44 0.31
C GLY A 11 6.96 0.06 -0.33
N VAL A 12 6.16 -0.32 -1.34
CA VAL A 12 6.32 -1.59 -2.07
C VAL A 12 6.90 -1.38 -3.47
N ILE A 13 6.21 -0.59 -4.29
CA ILE A 13 6.63 -0.26 -5.68
C ILE A 13 7.45 1.03 -5.70
N VAL A 14 7.12 2.00 -4.84
CA VAL A 14 7.79 3.31 -4.77
C VAL A 14 8.33 3.56 -3.37
N ASP A 15 9.62 3.89 -3.29
CA ASP A 15 10.24 4.38 -2.05
C ASP A 15 9.84 5.84 -1.79
N SER A 16 8.68 6.01 -1.14
CA SER A 16 8.07 7.31 -0.90
C SER A 16 8.19 7.81 0.55
N LEU A 17 8.78 7.04 1.47
CA LEU A 17 8.77 7.37 2.91
C LEU A 17 9.43 8.72 3.20
N ASP A 18 10.62 8.97 2.66
CA ASP A 18 11.35 10.22 2.88
C ASP A 18 10.63 11.44 2.31
N MET A 19 9.95 11.26 1.17
CA MET A 19 9.08 12.29 0.60
C MET A 19 7.89 12.56 1.51
N MET A 20 7.21 11.51 1.99
CA MET A 20 6.06 11.64 2.88
C MET A 20 6.43 12.34 4.18
N VAL A 21 7.59 12.01 4.77
CA VAL A 21 8.11 12.68 5.97
C VAL A 21 8.30 14.18 5.74
N LYS A 22 8.86 14.57 4.60
CA LYS A 22 9.04 15.99 4.24
C LYS A 22 7.70 16.70 4.08
N VAL A 23 6.75 16.08 3.37
CA VAL A 23 5.41 16.64 3.13
C VAL A 23 4.63 16.79 4.43
N VAL A 24 4.53 15.72 5.23
CA VAL A 24 3.80 15.73 6.51
C VAL A 24 4.38 16.78 7.45
N ASN A 25 5.69 16.86 7.61
CA ASN A 25 6.32 17.86 8.49
C ASN A 25 6.13 19.30 7.98
N LYS A 26 6.04 19.52 6.67
CA LYS A 26 5.67 20.83 6.12
C LYS A 26 4.22 21.18 6.47
N LEU A 27 3.29 20.23 6.37
CA LEU A 27 1.89 20.42 6.74
C LEU A 27 1.72 20.67 8.24
N CYS A 28 2.37 19.87 9.10
CA CYS A 28 2.39 20.06 10.55
C CYS A 28 2.78 21.49 10.94
N ARG A 29 3.87 22.02 10.35
CA ARG A 29 4.31 23.41 10.58
C ARG A 29 3.27 24.45 10.15
N SER A 30 2.59 24.23 9.02
CA SER A 30 1.51 25.12 8.57
C SER A 30 0.29 25.12 9.50
N CYS A 31 0.12 24.04 10.29
CA CYS A 31 -0.92 23.92 11.31
C CYS A 31 -0.44 24.32 12.72
N ASN A 32 0.67 25.05 12.86
CA ASN A 32 1.30 25.43 14.13
C ASN A 32 1.73 24.24 15.01
N PHE A 33 1.86 23.03 14.45
CA PHE A 33 2.46 21.90 15.14
C PHE A 33 3.99 22.08 15.15
N LYS A 34 4.57 22.22 16.35
CA LYS A 34 5.96 22.69 16.52
C LYS A 34 7.02 21.59 16.40
N HIS A 35 6.61 20.32 16.43
CA HIS A 35 7.53 19.18 16.41
C HIS A 35 7.52 18.54 15.02
N ASN A 36 8.71 18.16 14.55
CA ASN A 36 8.79 17.29 13.38
C ASN A 36 8.55 15.85 13.82
N LEU A 37 7.73 15.14 13.06
CA LEU A 37 7.53 13.71 13.15
C LEU A 37 8.72 12.97 12.55
N SER A 38 9.14 11.91 13.23
CA SER A 38 10.09 10.90 12.77
C SER A 38 9.54 10.05 11.62
N LYS A 39 10.40 9.24 10.97
CA LYS A 39 9.96 8.29 9.94
C LYS A 39 8.94 7.31 10.51
N GLU A 40 9.18 6.85 11.73
CA GLU A 40 8.35 5.87 12.43
C GLU A 40 6.97 6.45 12.75
N GLU A 41 6.90 7.70 13.22
CA GLU A 41 5.63 8.38 13.49
C GLU A 41 4.85 8.65 12.20
N VAL A 42 5.53 9.04 11.12
CA VAL A 42 4.89 9.24 9.81
C VAL A 42 4.38 7.91 9.25
N ALA A 43 5.18 6.85 9.30
CA ALA A 43 4.77 5.51 8.86
C ALA A 43 3.53 5.02 9.63
N ALA A 44 3.45 5.29 10.94
CA ALA A 44 2.28 4.94 11.76
C ALA A 44 0.99 5.67 11.35
N LEU A 45 1.07 6.81 10.64
CA LEU A 45 -0.12 7.48 10.09
C LEU A 45 -0.76 6.69 8.94
N PHE A 46 0.00 5.81 8.28
CA PHE A 46 -0.48 4.98 7.16
C PHE A 46 -1.05 3.63 7.62
N ASP A 47 -0.82 3.22 8.87
CA ASP A 47 -1.52 2.09 9.50
C ASP A 47 -3.01 2.37 9.70
N VAL A 48 -3.31 3.61 10.07
CA VAL A 48 -4.67 4.13 10.10
C VAL A 48 -5.04 4.43 8.66
N ASN A 49 -6.30 4.20 8.27
CA ASN A 49 -6.76 4.54 6.93
C ASN A 49 -6.47 6.03 6.67
N PHE A 50 -5.31 6.32 6.06
CA PHE A 50 -4.73 7.65 5.90
C PHE A 50 -5.78 8.59 5.29
N PHE A 51 -6.63 8.03 4.44
CA PHE A 51 -7.75 8.69 3.82
C PHE A 51 -8.97 8.95 4.70
N GLU A 52 -9.28 8.11 5.69
CA GLU A 52 -10.22 8.52 6.74
C GLU A 52 -9.67 9.74 7.50
N GLY A 53 -8.35 9.78 7.71
CA GLY A 53 -7.64 10.95 8.20
C GLY A 53 -7.83 12.16 7.27
N MET A 54 -7.49 12.02 5.98
CA MET A 54 -7.63 13.07 4.97
C MET A 54 -9.08 13.59 4.85
N LYS A 55 -10.07 12.70 4.92
CA LYS A 55 -11.49 13.05 4.87
C LYS A 55 -11.91 13.82 6.12
N LYS A 56 -11.44 13.42 7.31
CA LYS A 56 -11.64 14.19 8.55
C LYS A 56 -10.96 15.57 8.50
N LEU A 57 -9.88 15.69 7.75
CA LEU A 57 -9.16 16.95 7.50
C LEU A 57 -9.77 17.80 6.35
N GLY A 58 -10.87 17.35 5.72
CA GLY A 58 -11.58 18.12 4.69
C GLY A 58 -10.95 18.07 3.29
N ILE A 59 -10.08 17.10 3.00
CA ILE A 59 -9.49 16.96 1.66
C ILE A 59 -10.54 16.40 0.67
N ASP A 60 -10.77 17.13 -0.42
CA ASP A 60 -11.77 16.83 -1.45
C ASP A 60 -11.38 15.59 -2.30
N LYS A 61 -12.39 14.83 -2.75
CA LYS A 61 -12.25 13.72 -3.71
C LYS A 61 -11.48 14.09 -4.99
N LYS A 62 -11.49 15.35 -5.43
CA LYS A 62 -10.73 15.84 -6.59
C LYS A 62 -9.22 15.77 -6.35
N GLU A 63 -8.76 16.07 -5.13
CA GLU A 63 -7.34 15.98 -4.77
C GLU A 63 -6.86 14.53 -4.74
N VAL A 64 -7.73 13.61 -4.30
CA VAL A 64 -7.48 12.17 -4.32
C VAL A 64 -7.26 11.64 -5.74
N LYS A 65 -8.01 12.12 -6.74
CA LYS A 65 -7.80 11.73 -8.13
C LYS A 65 -6.43 12.14 -8.69
N LYS A 66 -5.85 13.25 -8.22
CA LYS A 66 -4.52 13.69 -8.68
C LYS A 66 -3.44 12.70 -8.28
N TYR A 67 -3.54 12.13 -7.09
CA TYR A 67 -2.60 11.11 -6.61
C TYR A 67 -2.62 9.87 -7.51
N SER A 68 -3.80 9.34 -7.85
CA SER A 68 -3.91 8.15 -8.71
C SER A 68 -3.38 8.39 -10.13
N HIS A 69 -3.57 9.60 -10.68
CA HIS A 69 -2.93 9.96 -11.95
C HIS A 69 -1.40 10.01 -11.83
N ALA A 70 -0.85 10.61 -10.76
CA ALA A 70 0.59 10.64 -10.54
C ALA A 70 1.20 9.23 -10.41
N ALA A 71 0.48 8.29 -9.78
CA ALA A 71 0.90 6.89 -9.73
C ALA A 71 0.89 6.23 -11.12
N MET A 72 -0.12 6.51 -11.95
CA MET A 72 -0.17 6.04 -13.34
C MET A 72 0.97 6.63 -14.18
N ASP A 73 1.22 7.92 -14.07
CA ASP A 73 2.28 8.62 -14.79
C ASP A 73 3.65 8.06 -14.40
N PHE A 74 3.91 7.82 -13.12
CA PHE A 74 5.12 7.16 -12.65
C PHE A 74 5.31 5.78 -13.30
N LEU A 75 4.27 4.94 -13.33
CA LEU A 75 4.35 3.61 -13.95
C LEU A 75 4.63 3.71 -15.46
N LYS A 76 4.07 4.70 -16.15
CA LYS A 76 4.33 4.95 -17.57
C LYS A 76 5.75 5.42 -17.82
N GLU A 77 6.20 6.43 -17.09
CA GLU A 77 7.53 7.02 -17.22
C GLU A 77 8.65 6.01 -16.95
N ASN A 78 8.37 5.01 -16.10
CA ASN A 78 9.31 3.93 -15.78
C ASN A 78 9.08 2.65 -16.62
N GLY A 79 8.20 2.66 -17.61
CA GLY A 79 7.96 1.52 -18.51
C GLY A 79 7.30 0.31 -17.83
N LEU A 80 6.62 0.52 -16.71
CA LEU A 80 5.95 -0.52 -15.92
C LEU A 80 4.49 -0.75 -16.32
N GLU A 81 3.86 0.21 -17.02
CA GLU A 81 2.46 0.13 -17.47
C GLU A 81 2.11 -1.21 -18.16
N PRO A 82 2.93 -1.77 -19.08
CA PRO A 82 2.61 -3.03 -19.75
C PRO A 82 2.52 -4.26 -18.83
N TYR A 83 3.06 -4.18 -17.61
CA TYR A 83 3.07 -5.26 -16.63
C TYR A 83 1.95 -5.13 -15.58
N VAL A 84 1.17 -4.04 -15.63
CA VAL A 84 0.10 -3.76 -14.68
C VAL A 84 -1.25 -3.96 -15.35
N GLU A 85 -1.94 -5.02 -14.97
CA GLU A 85 -3.28 -5.34 -15.49
C GLU A 85 -4.33 -4.29 -15.09
N GLU A 86 -4.28 -3.81 -13.84
CA GLU A 86 -5.23 -2.79 -13.35
C GLU A 86 -4.67 -2.05 -12.13
N ILE A 87 -4.99 -0.76 -12.03
CA ILE A 87 -4.74 0.08 -10.85
C ILE A 87 -6.09 0.38 -10.20
N ILE A 88 -6.21 0.07 -8.91
CA ILE A 88 -7.43 0.32 -8.13
C ILE A 88 -7.09 1.31 -7.03
N GLY A 89 -7.20 2.60 -7.36
CA GLY A 89 -7.03 3.69 -6.42
C GLY A 89 -8.23 3.86 -5.48
N ILE A 90 -8.09 4.78 -4.53
CA ILE A 90 -9.15 5.09 -3.56
C ILE A 90 -10.37 5.78 -4.20
N GLU A 91 -10.20 6.47 -5.32
CA GLU A 91 -11.31 7.07 -6.07
C GLU A 91 -12.35 6.02 -6.53
N LYS A 92 -11.91 4.76 -6.69
CA LYS A 92 -12.77 3.62 -7.03
C LYS A 92 -13.35 2.95 -5.79
N GLU A 93 -12.53 2.69 -4.78
CA GLU A 93 -12.96 2.09 -3.51
C GLU A 93 -11.91 2.38 -2.42
N ALA A 94 -12.33 2.77 -1.22
CA ALA A 94 -11.40 3.11 -0.14
C ALA A 94 -10.95 1.90 0.68
N SER A 95 -11.80 0.88 0.80
CA SER A 95 -11.48 -0.32 1.59
C SER A 95 -10.63 -1.30 0.77
N LYS A 96 -9.42 -1.65 1.23
CA LYS A 96 -8.59 -2.65 0.54
C LYS A 96 -9.30 -4.01 0.48
N VAL A 97 -10.03 -4.39 1.54
CA VAL A 97 -10.87 -5.61 1.55
C VAL A 97 -11.88 -5.61 0.39
N LYS A 98 -12.60 -4.50 0.17
CA LYS A 98 -13.55 -4.42 -0.96
C LYS A 98 -12.86 -4.41 -2.32
N LYS A 99 -11.65 -3.84 -2.43
CA LYS A 99 -10.82 -3.94 -3.65
C LYS A 99 -10.45 -5.40 -3.94
N VAL A 100 -10.04 -6.16 -2.92
CA VAL A 100 -9.75 -7.60 -3.03
C VAL A 100 -10.98 -8.37 -3.52
N GLU A 101 -12.16 -8.15 -2.92
CA GLU A 101 -13.41 -8.78 -3.35
C GLU A 101 -13.80 -8.43 -4.79
N TYR A 102 -13.54 -7.19 -5.21
CA TYR A 102 -13.70 -6.77 -6.60
C TYR A 102 -12.78 -7.58 -7.52
N CYS A 103 -11.48 -7.65 -7.23
CA CYS A 103 -10.52 -8.41 -8.04
C CYS A 103 -10.87 -9.90 -8.10
N LYS A 104 -11.26 -10.47 -6.96
CA LYS A 104 -11.70 -11.87 -6.85
C LYS A 104 -12.79 -12.19 -7.87
N ARG A 105 -13.87 -11.39 -7.89
CA ARG A 105 -15.00 -11.57 -8.81
C ARG A 105 -14.61 -11.32 -10.27
N LYS A 106 -13.84 -10.26 -10.53
CA LYS A 106 -13.44 -9.88 -11.89
C LYS A 106 -12.55 -10.93 -12.54
N TYR A 107 -11.56 -11.44 -11.80
CA TYR A 107 -10.57 -12.37 -12.33
C TYR A 107 -10.93 -13.84 -12.09
N ASN A 108 -12.01 -14.12 -11.37
CA ASN A 108 -12.50 -15.45 -11.04
C ASN A 108 -11.41 -16.34 -10.41
N VAL A 109 -10.83 -15.88 -9.31
CA VAL A 109 -9.70 -16.52 -8.61
C VAL A 109 -10.11 -16.85 -7.17
N GLU A 110 -9.78 -18.05 -6.70
CA GLU A 110 -10.03 -18.44 -5.31
C GLU A 110 -9.06 -17.74 -4.34
N ASN A 111 -9.51 -17.53 -3.10
CA ASN A 111 -8.78 -16.77 -2.07
C ASN A 111 -7.34 -17.25 -1.85
N GLU A 112 -7.10 -18.56 -1.92
CA GLU A 112 -5.79 -19.18 -1.71
C GLU A 112 -4.77 -18.85 -2.82
N PHE A 113 -5.22 -18.35 -3.97
CA PHE A 113 -4.37 -17.92 -5.09
C PHE A 113 -4.26 -16.39 -5.21
N ILE A 114 -4.80 -15.65 -4.24
CA ILE A 114 -4.67 -14.19 -4.18
C ILE A 114 -3.63 -13.84 -3.12
N PHE A 115 -2.64 -13.05 -3.52
CA PHE A 115 -1.54 -12.60 -2.67
C PHE A 115 -1.57 -11.07 -2.59
N TYR A 116 -1.57 -10.54 -1.37
CA TYR A 116 -1.40 -9.11 -1.11
C TYR A 116 0.03 -8.85 -0.65
N ILE A 117 0.76 -8.06 -1.43
CA ILE A 117 2.15 -7.67 -1.19
C ILE A 117 2.13 -6.26 -0.59
N GLY A 118 2.54 -6.15 0.67
CA GLY A 118 2.46 -4.91 1.46
C GLY A 118 3.60 -4.80 2.47
N ASP A 119 3.83 -3.60 2.97
CA ASP A 119 4.96 -3.23 3.82
C ASP A 119 4.54 -2.58 5.15
N THR A 120 3.24 -2.53 5.44
CA THR A 120 2.69 -1.96 6.67
C THR A 120 1.86 -2.97 7.45
N ARG A 121 1.50 -2.61 8.70
CA ARG A 121 0.54 -3.39 9.49
C ARG A 121 -0.87 -3.34 8.87
N GLY A 122 -1.26 -2.21 8.29
CA GLY A 122 -2.53 -2.06 7.60
C GLY A 122 -2.74 -3.13 6.53
N ASP A 123 -1.72 -3.40 5.72
CA ASP A 123 -1.73 -4.42 4.68
C ASP A 123 -1.99 -5.82 5.23
N MET A 124 -1.27 -6.18 6.30
CA MET A 124 -1.37 -7.50 6.90
C MET A 124 -2.77 -7.72 7.49
N ILE A 125 -3.31 -6.70 8.17
CA ILE A 125 -4.66 -6.74 8.73
C ILE A 125 -5.72 -6.86 7.61
N GLU A 126 -5.60 -6.06 6.55
CA GLU A 126 -6.59 -6.04 5.47
C GLU A 126 -6.54 -7.29 4.59
N GLY A 127 -5.35 -7.81 4.28
CA GLY A 127 -5.19 -9.09 3.58
C GLY A 127 -5.82 -10.26 4.36
N LYS A 128 -5.60 -10.29 5.69
CA LYS A 128 -6.25 -11.27 6.58
C LYS A 128 -7.77 -11.13 6.63
N LYS A 129 -8.28 -9.89 6.69
CA LYS A 129 -9.74 -9.64 6.61
C LYS A 129 -10.34 -10.10 5.28
N GLY A 130 -9.59 -9.94 4.18
CA GLY A 130 -9.95 -10.50 2.87
C GLY A 130 -9.81 -12.01 2.77
N LYS A 131 -9.24 -12.68 3.79
CA LYS A 131 -8.93 -14.11 3.82
C LYS A 131 -8.07 -14.53 2.62
N ILE A 132 -7.11 -13.70 2.24
CA ILE A 132 -6.14 -13.94 1.16
C ILE A 132 -4.73 -14.07 1.73
N LYS A 133 -3.77 -14.53 0.92
CA LYS A 133 -2.37 -14.68 1.33
C LYS A 133 -1.72 -13.31 1.52
N THR A 134 -0.98 -13.15 2.61
CA THR A 134 -0.25 -11.92 2.95
C THR A 134 1.24 -12.10 2.77
N VAL A 135 1.87 -11.19 2.02
CA VAL A 135 3.31 -11.16 1.77
C VAL A 135 3.84 -9.84 2.30
N ALA A 136 4.51 -9.89 3.44
CA ALA A 136 5.16 -8.74 4.06
C ALA A 136 6.53 -8.49 3.41
N VAL A 137 6.76 -7.30 2.89
CA VAL A 137 8.05 -6.90 2.33
C VAL A 137 8.80 -5.98 3.29
N THR A 138 10.09 -6.20 3.50
CA THR A 138 10.85 -5.49 4.55
C THR A 138 11.64 -4.28 4.05
N TRP A 139 11.49 -3.90 2.78
CA TRP A 139 12.16 -2.75 2.18
C TRP A 139 11.34 -1.46 2.22
N GLY A 140 10.09 -1.54 2.71
CA GLY A 140 9.18 -0.40 2.81
C GLY A 140 9.23 0.32 4.15
N TYR A 141 8.06 0.75 4.60
CA TYR A 141 7.86 1.64 5.72
C TYR A 141 8.09 0.95 7.07
N TYR A 142 7.68 -0.32 7.21
CA TYR A 142 7.86 -1.06 8.46
C TYR A 142 9.09 -1.94 8.41
N ASP A 143 9.83 -1.95 9.53
CA ASP A 143 10.87 -2.92 9.75
C ASP A 143 10.29 -4.34 9.94
N ARG A 144 11.18 -5.33 9.76
CA ARG A 144 10.87 -6.74 9.93
C ARG A 144 10.21 -7.07 11.26
N ARG A 145 10.66 -6.48 12.38
CA ARG A 145 10.12 -6.79 13.72
C ARG A 145 8.67 -6.35 13.88
N LYS A 146 8.29 -5.24 13.25
CA LYS A 146 6.88 -4.79 13.22
C LYS A 146 6.03 -5.73 12.37
N LEU A 147 6.53 -6.12 11.20
CA LEU A 147 5.82 -7.02 10.28
C LEU A 147 5.62 -8.42 10.87
N GLU A 148 6.63 -8.98 11.54
CA GLU A 148 6.55 -10.31 12.17
C GLU A 148 5.44 -10.40 13.23
N LYS A 149 5.18 -9.31 13.97
CA LYS A 149 4.08 -9.27 14.96
C LYS A 149 2.70 -9.44 14.33
N GLU A 150 2.57 -9.07 13.07
CA GLU A 150 1.32 -9.22 12.33
C GLU A 150 1.15 -10.62 11.76
N ASN A 151 2.08 -11.56 11.95
CA ASN A 151 2.02 -12.96 11.50
C ASN A 151 1.62 -13.12 10.02
N PRO A 152 2.36 -12.56 9.05
CA PRO A 152 2.07 -12.72 7.62
C PRO A 152 2.25 -14.17 7.17
N ASP A 153 1.65 -14.57 6.04
CA ASP A 153 1.90 -15.89 5.44
C ASP A 153 3.34 -16.00 4.94
N PHE A 154 3.90 -14.90 4.45
CA PHE A 154 5.28 -14.81 3.95
C PHE A 154 5.92 -13.50 4.39
N ILE A 155 7.22 -13.51 4.66
CA ILE A 155 8.04 -12.31 4.83
C ILE A 155 9.24 -12.37 3.88
N VAL A 156 9.50 -11.28 3.18
CA VAL A 156 10.41 -11.24 2.05
C VAL A 156 11.31 -10.01 2.14
N ASP A 157 12.62 -10.22 2.01
CA ASP A 157 13.62 -9.15 2.22
C ASP A 157 14.02 -8.40 0.94
N SER A 158 13.71 -8.96 -0.24
CA SER A 158 14.04 -8.32 -1.52
C SER A 158 13.07 -8.71 -2.65
N PRO A 159 12.96 -7.89 -3.71
CA PRO A 159 12.19 -8.24 -4.91
C PRO A 159 12.61 -9.59 -5.53
N ASN A 160 13.90 -9.94 -5.47
CA ASN A 160 14.38 -11.23 -5.95
C ASN A 160 13.83 -12.41 -5.11
N ASN A 161 13.75 -12.25 -3.79
CA ASN A 161 13.13 -13.27 -2.95
C ASN A 161 11.62 -13.39 -3.19
N LEU A 162 10.96 -12.30 -3.59
CA LEU A 162 9.54 -12.31 -3.96
C LEU A 162 9.31 -13.16 -5.20
N LEU A 163 10.18 -13.06 -6.21
CA LEU A 163 10.10 -13.87 -7.43
C LEU A 163 10.15 -15.38 -7.10
N ASN A 164 10.99 -15.78 -6.14
CA ASN A 164 11.12 -17.18 -5.72
C ASN A 164 9.84 -17.78 -5.09
N LEU A 165 8.86 -16.95 -4.69
CA LEU A 165 7.56 -17.46 -4.22
C LEU A 165 6.63 -17.87 -5.36
N PHE A 166 6.92 -17.42 -6.59
CA PHE A 166 5.99 -17.55 -7.70
C PHE A 166 6.54 -18.33 -8.90
N LEU A 167 7.86 -18.44 -9.02
CA LEU A 167 8.58 -19.33 -9.92
C LEU A 167 8.55 -20.78 -9.41
#